data_AF-A0A0D3D4M6-F1
#
_entry.id   AF-A0A0D3D4M6-F1
#
_cell.length_a   1.000
_cell.length_b   1.000
_cell.length_c   1.000
_cell.angle_alpha   90.00
_cell.angle_beta   90.00
_cell.angle_gamma   90.00
#
_symmetry.space_group_name_H-M   'P 1'
#
loop_
_entity.id
_entity.type
_entity.pdbx_description
1 polymer ?
#
loop_
_entity_poly.entity_id
_entity_poly.type
_entity_poly.pdbx_seq_one_letter_code
_entity_poly.pdbx_strand_id
1 'polypeptide(L)'
;MPTVNLQDIAHEFPDVEEILERSISEWLGLNDVQKISLQDLPISDEPVTDFASGLYRFVRTSQLDDHEWPLVSRRKTREETPLRFDLSRIDLGSASGVPGDTFERQVYKPNPLNVYGHYVIAHYMRHNVGTEPFSDDDSGEDDNEVSERSESQEEVPVTEDELSDDSIQPVEDETQGEEEQQGLENEEADPVNEEELSVDSVEPVENESQGEEEQGSVNEEDDPVNEDHGLELTIQMQIKLTIKTT
;
A
#
# COMPACT_ATOMS: atom_id res chain seq x y z
N MET A 1 -5.97 11.27 15.37
CA MET A 1 -5.73 9.98 16.04
C MET A 1 -4.23 9.83 16.20
N PRO A 2 -3.75 9.15 17.25
CA PRO A 2 -2.32 8.87 17.38
C PRO A 2 -1.83 8.01 16.21
N THR A 3 -0.53 7.92 16.03
CA THR A 3 0.09 6.95 15.12
C THR A 3 -0.31 5.53 15.52
N VAL A 4 -0.89 4.75 14.60
CA VAL A 4 -1.38 3.38 14.84
C VAL A 4 -0.58 2.38 14.01
N ASN A 5 0.16 1.50 14.69
CA ASN A 5 0.78 0.34 14.05
C ASN A 5 -0.29 -0.74 13.84
N LEU A 6 -0.54 -1.10 12.58
CA LEU A 6 -1.55 -2.10 12.20
C LEU A 6 -1.23 -3.49 12.73
N GLN A 7 0.06 -3.80 12.93
CA GLN A 7 0.49 -5.11 13.44
C GLN A 7 0.06 -5.34 14.89
N ASP A 8 -0.08 -4.27 15.69
CA ASP A 8 -0.46 -4.37 17.11
C ASP A 8 -1.94 -4.75 17.30
N ILE A 9 -2.75 -4.57 16.25
CA ILE A 9 -4.20 -4.80 16.25
C ILE A 9 -4.60 -5.85 15.20
N ALA A 10 -3.65 -6.66 14.71
CA ALA A 10 -3.88 -7.62 13.63
C ALA A 10 -5.06 -8.58 13.92
N HIS A 11 -5.18 -9.02 15.16
CA HIS A 11 -6.26 -9.90 15.66
C HIS A 11 -7.68 -9.32 15.53
N GLU A 12 -7.83 -8.00 15.34
CA GLU A 12 -9.11 -7.35 15.11
C GLU A 12 -9.57 -7.46 13.65
N PHE A 13 -8.68 -7.88 12.74
CA PHE A 13 -8.90 -7.92 11.30
C PHE A 13 -8.55 -9.30 10.71
N PRO A 14 -9.38 -10.34 10.95
CA PRO A 14 -9.07 -11.72 10.55
C PRO A 14 -8.83 -11.89 9.05
N ASP A 15 -9.41 -11.04 8.21
CA ASP A 15 -9.23 -11.07 6.75
C ASP A 15 -7.80 -10.71 6.31
N VAL A 16 -7.06 -9.98 7.14
CA VAL A 16 -5.70 -9.51 6.85
C VAL A 16 -4.71 -9.81 7.97
N GLU A 17 -5.12 -10.50 9.04
CA GLU A 17 -4.29 -10.87 10.19
C GLU A 17 -3.01 -11.57 9.75
N GLU A 18 -3.12 -12.61 8.91
CA GLU A 18 -1.97 -13.35 8.37
C GLU A 18 -0.98 -12.43 7.62
N ILE A 19 -1.50 -11.45 6.86
CA ILE A 19 -0.67 -10.50 6.12
C ILE A 19 0.06 -9.58 7.07
N LEU A 20 -0.64 -9.08 8.10
CA LEU A 20 -0.06 -8.20 9.12
C LEU A 20 0.99 -8.93 9.95
N GLU A 21 0.75 -10.18 10.34
CA GLU A 21 1.74 -11.01 11.05
C GLU A 21 2.97 -11.28 10.19
N ARG A 22 2.78 -11.71 8.94
CA ARG A 22 3.88 -11.95 8.00
C ARG A 22 4.70 -10.70 7.72
N SER A 23 4.03 -9.54 7.68
CA SER A 23 4.70 -8.25 7.44
C SER A 23 5.70 -7.87 8.53
N ILE A 24 5.72 -8.53 9.69
CA ILE A 24 6.73 -8.26 10.73
C ILE A 24 8.14 -8.62 10.23
N SER A 25 8.24 -9.62 9.35
CA SER A 25 9.51 -10.13 8.84
C SER A 25 9.66 -10.05 7.32
N GLU A 26 8.58 -9.75 6.59
CA GLU A 26 8.58 -9.84 5.13
C GLU A 26 7.98 -8.58 4.49
N TRP A 27 8.41 -8.29 3.27
CA TRP A 27 7.83 -7.22 2.47
C TRP A 27 6.48 -7.62 1.88
N LEU A 28 5.68 -6.61 1.54
CA LEU A 28 4.34 -6.83 1.00
C LEU A 28 4.36 -6.91 -0.53
N GLY A 29 3.66 -7.90 -1.08
CA GLY A 29 3.38 -8.00 -2.51
C GLY A 29 2.17 -7.13 -2.92
N LEU A 30 1.86 -7.12 -4.22
CA LEU A 30 0.70 -6.37 -4.74
C LEU A 30 -0.61 -6.80 -4.06
N ASN A 31 -0.85 -8.10 -3.94
CA ASN A 31 -2.09 -8.65 -3.40
C ASN A 31 -2.28 -8.24 -1.93
N ASP A 32 -1.20 -8.26 -1.15
CA ASP A 32 -1.22 -7.89 0.26
C ASP A 32 -1.63 -6.43 0.44
N VAL A 33 -0.97 -5.54 -0.30
CA VAL A 33 -1.25 -4.11 -0.31
C VAL A 33 -2.69 -3.82 -0.73
N GLN A 34 -3.21 -4.54 -1.72
CA GLN A 34 -4.61 -4.41 -2.16
C GLN A 34 -5.60 -4.86 -1.09
N LYS A 35 -5.37 -6.02 -0.46
CA LYS A 35 -6.23 -6.53 0.62
C LYS A 35 -6.27 -5.57 1.81
N ILE A 36 -5.10 -5.10 2.28
CA ILE A 36 -5.01 -4.10 3.35
C ILE A 36 -5.76 -2.82 2.96
N SER A 37 -5.63 -2.36 1.71
CA SER A 37 -6.26 -1.11 1.26
C SER A 37 -7.79 -1.16 1.23
N LEU A 38 -8.36 -2.34 0.98
CA LEU A 38 -9.81 -2.56 0.92
C LEU A 38 -10.45 -2.73 2.31
N GLN A 39 -9.66 -3.00 3.34
CA GLN A 39 -10.15 -3.16 4.71
C GLN A 39 -10.38 -1.82 5.41
N ASP A 40 -11.30 -1.82 6.38
CA ASP A 40 -11.61 -0.67 7.25
C ASP A 40 -10.59 -0.54 8.39
N LEU A 41 -9.31 -0.54 8.03
CA LEU A 41 -8.19 -0.38 8.97
C LEU A 41 -8.04 1.08 9.41
N PRO A 42 -7.63 1.32 10.67
CA PRO A 42 -7.42 2.68 11.16
C PRO A 42 -6.34 3.41 10.36
N ILE A 43 -6.48 4.73 10.31
CA ILE A 43 -5.56 5.63 9.62
C ILE A 43 -4.81 6.44 10.68
N SER A 44 -3.49 6.51 10.54
CA SER A 44 -2.63 7.36 11.34
C SER A 44 -2.76 8.82 10.90
N ASP A 45 -3.04 9.71 11.86
CA ASP A 45 -3.08 11.16 11.62
C ASP A 45 -1.79 11.87 12.07
N GLU A 46 -0.96 11.19 12.86
CA GLU A 46 0.32 11.69 13.36
C GLU A 46 1.48 10.92 12.71
N PRO A 47 2.63 11.59 12.45
CA PRO A 47 3.79 10.94 11.85
C PRO A 47 4.39 9.86 12.76
N VAL A 48 5.09 8.89 12.17
CA VAL A 48 5.93 7.97 12.92
C VAL A 48 7.14 8.71 13.48
N THR A 49 7.41 8.56 14.78
CA THR A 49 8.57 9.13 15.49
C THR A 49 9.54 8.04 15.94
N ASP A 50 10.72 8.45 16.41
CA ASP A 50 11.68 7.59 17.15
C ASP A 50 12.14 6.31 16.43
N PHE A 51 12.17 6.30 15.10
CA PHE A 51 12.52 5.11 14.30
C PHE A 51 11.72 3.87 14.71
N ALA A 52 10.42 4.03 15.00
CA ALA A 52 9.54 2.92 15.32
C ALA A 52 9.31 2.02 14.10
N SER A 53 9.56 0.72 14.26
CA SER A 53 9.19 -0.28 13.26
C SER A 53 7.68 -0.50 13.25
N GLY A 54 7.15 -0.96 12.12
CA GLY A 54 5.75 -1.37 12.01
C GLY A 54 5.14 -1.04 10.66
N LEU A 55 3.88 -1.41 10.52
CA LEU A 55 3.09 -1.17 9.32
C LEU A 55 2.00 -0.16 9.62
N TYR A 56 1.93 0.92 8.84
CA TYR A 56 1.08 2.05 9.12
C TYR A 56 0.30 2.45 7.86
N ARG A 57 -0.95 2.88 8.04
CA ARG A 57 -1.79 3.43 6.97
C ARG A 57 -1.95 4.92 7.16
N PHE A 58 -1.73 5.69 6.11
CA PHE A 58 -1.84 7.14 6.12
C PHE A 58 -2.72 7.62 4.97
N VAL A 59 -3.30 8.82 5.12
CA VAL A 59 -3.81 9.56 3.96
C VAL A 59 -2.64 9.95 3.08
N ARG A 60 -2.79 9.82 1.75
CA ARG A 60 -1.71 10.05 0.77
C ARG A 60 -1.08 11.45 0.84
N THR A 61 -1.82 12.45 1.33
CA THR A 61 -1.36 13.83 1.47
C THR A 61 -0.74 14.14 2.83
N SER A 62 -0.78 13.19 3.77
CA SER A 62 -0.25 13.39 5.12
C SER A 62 1.26 13.26 5.16
N GLN A 63 1.86 13.91 6.15
CA GLN A 63 3.23 13.64 6.53
C GLN A 63 3.30 12.26 7.21
N LEU A 64 4.19 11.39 6.72
CA LEU A 64 4.29 10.00 7.18
C LEU A 64 5.20 9.85 8.41
N ASP A 65 6.24 10.67 8.49
CA ASP A 65 7.28 10.63 9.52
C ASP A 65 7.93 12.03 9.67
N ASP A 66 8.65 12.22 10.77
CA ASP A 66 9.33 13.46 11.15
C ASP A 66 10.83 13.49 10.78
N HIS A 67 11.32 12.45 10.10
CA HIS A 67 12.72 12.31 9.73
C HIS A 67 12.95 12.67 8.25
N GLU A 68 14.10 13.27 7.95
CA GLU A 68 14.53 13.46 6.56
C GLU A 68 15.20 12.19 6.03
N TRP A 69 14.70 11.68 4.90
CA TRP A 69 15.26 10.51 4.25
C TRP A 69 16.31 10.92 3.22
N PRO A 70 17.57 10.46 3.38
CA PRO A 70 18.69 10.94 2.56
C PRO A 70 18.58 10.51 1.10
N LEU A 71 18.00 9.33 0.84
CA LEU A 71 17.81 8.76 -0.49
C LEU A 71 16.44 8.09 -0.56
N VAL A 72 15.74 8.33 -1.67
CA VAL A 72 14.48 7.67 -2.02
C VAL A 72 14.65 7.03 -3.40
N SER A 73 14.59 5.70 -3.44
CA SER A 73 14.67 4.91 -4.67
C SER A 73 13.29 4.40 -5.05
N ARG A 74 12.86 4.63 -6.29
CA ARG A 74 11.62 4.03 -6.80
C ARG A 74 11.91 2.59 -7.23
N ARG A 75 11.11 1.66 -6.74
CA ARG A 75 11.23 0.22 -7.01
C ARG A 75 9.90 -0.38 -7.39
N LYS A 76 9.97 -1.59 -7.93
CA LYS A 76 8.79 -2.37 -8.25
C LYS A 76 8.97 -3.85 -7.90
N THR A 77 7.90 -4.52 -7.47
CA THR A 77 7.93 -5.97 -7.21
C THR A 77 8.19 -6.74 -8.50
N ARG A 78 8.72 -7.98 -8.38
CA ARG A 78 9.02 -8.86 -9.53
C ARG A 78 7.80 -9.67 -10.01
N GLU A 79 6.61 -9.35 -9.51
CA GLU A 79 5.35 -10.01 -9.87
C GLU A 79 4.94 -9.66 -11.31
N GLU A 80 4.11 -10.50 -11.96
CA GLU A 80 3.61 -10.25 -13.33
C GLU A 80 2.93 -8.89 -13.46
N THR A 81 2.15 -8.50 -12.44
CA THR A 81 1.65 -7.14 -12.28
C THR A 81 2.43 -6.47 -11.15
N PRO A 82 3.43 -5.64 -11.48
CA PRO A 82 4.33 -5.12 -10.46
C PRO A 82 3.67 -4.02 -9.61
N LEU A 83 3.84 -4.13 -8.30
CA LEU A 83 3.55 -3.05 -7.35
C LEU A 83 4.74 -2.10 -7.32
N ARG A 84 4.51 -0.81 -7.57
CA ARG A 84 5.53 0.24 -7.43
C ARG A 84 5.52 0.83 -6.02
N PHE A 85 6.70 1.10 -5.49
CA PHE A 85 6.87 1.66 -4.15
C PHE A 85 8.13 2.51 -4.06
N ASP A 86 8.17 3.38 -3.06
CA ASP A 86 9.36 4.17 -2.73
C ASP A 86 10.11 3.50 -1.57
N LEU A 87 11.39 3.20 -1.76
CA LEU A 87 12.30 2.64 -0.74
C LEU A 87 13.21 3.75 -0.20
N SER A 88 13.35 3.85 1.11
CA SER A 88 14.27 4.77 1.78
C SER A 88 15.04 4.04 2.87
N ARG A 89 16.31 4.39 3.06
CA ARG A 89 17.21 3.75 4.04
C ARG A 89 18.03 4.79 4.80
N ILE A 90 18.20 4.58 6.10
CA ILE A 90 19.07 5.36 6.99
C ILE A 90 19.97 4.39 7.74
N ASP A 91 21.28 4.62 7.70
CA ASP A 91 22.24 3.93 8.55
C ASP A 91 22.28 4.62 9.92
N LEU A 92 21.88 3.91 10.99
CA LEU A 92 21.85 4.46 12.35
C LEU A 92 23.24 4.54 13.00
N GLY A 93 24.28 4.11 12.28
CA GLY A 93 25.67 4.14 12.69
C GLY A 93 26.01 3.14 13.81
N SER A 94 27.28 2.78 13.90
CA SER A 94 27.82 2.04 15.05
C SER A 94 28.96 2.82 15.65
N ALA A 95 29.03 2.86 16.99
CA ALA A 95 30.10 3.56 17.70
C ALA A 95 31.49 2.91 17.50
N SER A 96 31.59 1.72 16.89
CA SER A 96 32.82 0.90 16.91
C SER A 96 33.36 0.47 15.55
N GLY A 97 32.96 1.09 14.44
CA GLY A 97 33.44 0.74 13.09
C GLY A 97 32.97 -0.63 12.57
N VAL A 98 32.01 -1.24 13.26
CA VAL A 98 31.18 -2.35 12.77
C VAL A 98 30.03 -1.71 11.97
N PRO A 99 29.44 -2.35 10.94
CA PRO A 99 28.18 -1.88 10.38
C PRO A 99 27.18 -1.60 11.52
N GLY A 100 26.46 -0.47 11.44
CA GLY A 100 25.41 -0.13 12.40
C GLY A 100 24.08 -0.77 12.03
N ASP A 101 23.08 -0.60 12.89
CA ASP A 101 21.71 -0.97 12.54
C ASP A 101 21.25 -0.14 11.33
N THR A 102 20.44 -0.75 10.49
CA THR A 102 19.86 -0.07 9.33
C THR A 102 18.36 0.07 9.54
N PHE A 103 17.83 1.25 9.24
CA PHE A 103 16.41 1.52 9.27
C PHE A 103 15.89 1.77 7.86
N GLU A 104 14.85 1.05 7.49
CA GLU A 104 14.26 1.06 6.15
C GLU A 104 12.80 1.46 6.19
N ARG A 105 12.37 2.14 5.13
CA ARG A 105 10.97 2.50 4.90
C ARG A 105 10.59 2.16 3.47
N GLN A 106 9.53 1.38 3.32
CA GLN A 106 8.84 1.19 2.04
C GLN A 106 7.49 1.90 2.07
N VAL A 107 7.21 2.70 1.05
CA VAL A 107 5.93 3.41 0.90
C VAL A 107 5.20 2.88 -0.32
N TYR A 108 4.15 2.11 -0.08
CA TYR A 108 3.28 1.56 -1.10
C TYR A 108 2.17 2.54 -1.45
N LYS A 109 1.95 2.73 -2.75
CA LYS A 109 0.91 3.62 -3.30
C LYS A 109 -0.07 2.80 -4.13
N PRO A 110 -1.10 2.20 -3.49
CA PRO A 110 -2.10 1.39 -4.19
C PRO A 110 -2.68 2.10 -5.43
N ASN A 111 -2.89 1.34 -6.51
CA ASN A 111 -3.42 1.81 -7.78
C ASN A 111 -4.39 0.75 -8.35
N PRO A 112 -5.59 1.14 -8.84
CA PRO A 112 -6.05 2.49 -9.07
C PRO A 112 -6.65 3.19 -7.84
N LEU A 113 -6.44 4.52 -7.78
CA LEU A 113 -6.89 5.41 -6.68
C LEU A 113 -8.40 5.33 -6.39
N ASN A 114 -9.21 5.12 -7.42
CA ASN A 114 -10.66 5.02 -7.31
C ASN A 114 -11.13 3.71 -6.65
N VAL A 115 -10.26 2.69 -6.57
CA VAL A 115 -10.58 1.40 -5.96
C VAL A 115 -10.00 1.31 -4.55
N TYR A 116 -8.72 1.66 -4.40
CA TYR A 116 -8.00 1.46 -3.14
C TYR A 116 -7.94 2.72 -2.24
N GLY A 117 -8.60 3.80 -2.68
CA GLY A 117 -8.72 5.04 -1.94
C GLY A 117 -7.48 5.93 -1.96
N HIS A 118 -7.56 7.03 -1.22
CA HIS A 118 -6.49 8.03 -1.10
C HIS A 118 -5.53 7.72 0.05
N TYR A 119 -5.12 6.45 0.16
CA TYR A 119 -4.23 5.99 1.24
C TYR A 119 -2.87 5.58 0.70
N VAL A 120 -1.91 5.55 1.60
CA VAL A 120 -0.60 4.92 1.41
C VAL A 120 -0.33 4.01 2.59
N ILE A 121 0.41 2.94 2.34
CA ILE A 121 0.87 2.02 3.37
C ILE A 121 2.36 2.26 3.52
N ALA A 122 2.80 2.62 4.72
CA ALA A 122 4.19 2.83 5.06
C ALA A 122 4.66 1.69 5.97
N HIS A 123 5.67 0.96 5.52
CA HIS A 123 6.25 -0.14 6.24
C HIS A 123 7.66 0.23 6.69
N TYR A 124 7.88 0.28 8.00
CA TYR A 124 9.14 0.62 8.63
C TYR A 124 9.77 -0.63 9.25
N MET A 125 11.01 -0.93 8.87
CA MET A 125 11.74 -2.08 9.38
C MET A 125 13.11 -1.68 9.90
N ARG A 126 13.47 -2.27 11.04
CA ARG A 126 14.78 -2.12 11.65
C ARG A 126 15.55 -3.43 11.51
N HIS A 127 16.69 -3.37 10.84
CA HIS A 127 17.60 -4.49 10.69
C HIS A 127 18.73 -4.35 11.71
N ASN A 128 18.82 -5.33 12.60
CA ASN A 128 19.89 -5.39 13.60
C ASN A 128 21.16 -5.98 12.97
N VAL A 129 22.30 -5.48 13.40
CA VAL A 129 23.61 -6.02 13.02
C VAL A 129 23.73 -7.49 13.42
N GLY A 130 23.92 -8.37 12.43
CA GLY A 130 24.14 -9.81 12.64
C GLY A 130 22.93 -10.69 12.34
N THR A 131 21.75 -10.10 12.12
CA THR A 131 20.74 -10.72 11.27
C THR A 131 21.22 -10.46 9.85
N GLU A 132 21.54 -11.51 9.08
CA GLU A 132 21.92 -11.30 7.68
C GLU A 132 20.83 -10.43 7.04
N PRO A 133 21.19 -9.27 6.44
CA PRO A 133 20.20 -8.48 5.74
C PRO A 133 19.55 -9.43 4.76
N PHE A 134 18.21 -9.44 4.74
CA PHE A 134 17.42 -10.26 3.84
C PHE A 134 18.14 -10.34 2.50
N SER A 135 18.41 -11.58 2.06
CA SER A 135 19.14 -11.87 0.83
C SER A 135 18.67 -10.91 -0.28
N ASP A 136 19.60 -10.45 -1.12
CA ASP A 136 19.37 -9.55 -2.29
C ASP A 136 18.25 -9.99 -3.26
N ASP A 137 17.55 -11.07 -2.94
CA ASP A 137 16.55 -11.71 -3.75
C ASP A 137 15.15 -11.09 -3.66
N ASP A 138 14.77 -10.35 -2.61
CA ASP A 138 13.33 -10.17 -2.37
C ASP A 138 12.85 -8.79 -1.90
N SER A 139 13.02 -7.76 -2.72
CA SER A 139 12.18 -6.56 -2.51
C SER A 139 11.76 -5.84 -3.77
N GLY A 140 12.45 -6.05 -4.89
CA GLY A 140 12.07 -5.42 -6.15
C GLY A 140 13.27 -4.97 -6.95
N GLU A 141 13.04 -4.77 -8.23
CA GLU A 141 14.03 -4.19 -9.13
C GLU A 141 13.86 -2.67 -9.21
N ASP A 142 14.91 -1.97 -9.61
CA ASP A 142 14.85 -0.53 -9.80
C ASP A 142 13.84 -0.19 -10.90
N ASP A 143 12.91 0.73 -10.61
CA ASP A 143 11.91 1.17 -11.59
C ASP A 143 12.55 2.23 -12.49
N ASN A 144 13.31 1.75 -13.48
CA ASN A 144 14.01 2.61 -14.45
C ASN A 144 13.08 3.14 -15.56
N GLU A 145 11.76 3.02 -15.41
CA GLU A 145 10.86 3.79 -16.27
C GLU A 145 11.12 5.27 -16.03
N VAL A 146 11.63 5.93 -17.07
CA VAL A 146 11.71 7.37 -17.18
C VAL A 146 10.33 7.89 -16.85
N SER A 147 10.19 8.42 -15.64
CA SER A 147 8.96 9.05 -15.19
C SER A 147 8.67 10.12 -16.23
N GLU A 148 7.68 9.90 -17.09
CA GLU A 148 7.04 10.94 -17.88
C GLU A 148 6.31 11.82 -16.87
N ARG A 149 7.10 12.54 -16.08
CA ARG A 149 6.68 13.67 -15.30
C ARG A 149 6.13 14.60 -16.35
N SER A 150 4.81 14.68 -16.42
CA SER A 150 4.11 15.75 -17.11
C SER A 150 4.52 17.06 -16.43
N GLU A 151 5.72 17.53 -16.73
CA GLU A 151 6.10 18.90 -16.59
C GLU A 151 5.35 19.61 -17.70
N SER A 152 4.28 20.28 -17.29
CA SER A 152 3.58 21.29 -18.05
C SER A 152 4.55 22.06 -18.96
N GLN A 153 4.42 21.79 -20.25
CA GLN A 153 4.64 22.65 -21.41
C GLN A 153 5.09 24.08 -21.04
N GLU A 154 6.41 24.27 -20.95
CA GLU A 154 7.04 25.56 -21.22
C GLU A 154 7.67 25.43 -22.60
N GLU A 155 7.05 26.04 -23.61
CA GLU A 155 7.50 25.99 -25.00
C GLU A 155 8.86 26.71 -25.11
N VAL A 156 9.94 25.94 -25.16
CA VAL A 156 11.26 26.43 -25.57
C VAL A 156 11.37 26.22 -27.09
N PRO A 157 11.59 27.27 -27.89
CA PRO A 157 11.60 27.16 -29.34
C PRO A 157 12.76 26.28 -29.82
N VAL A 158 12.40 25.29 -30.65
CA VAL A 158 13.29 24.39 -31.37
C VAL A 158 14.21 25.22 -32.27
N THR A 159 15.51 25.23 -31.97
CA THR A 159 16.53 25.61 -32.96
C THR A 159 16.86 24.39 -33.80
N GLU A 160 16.47 24.49 -35.06
CA GLU A 160 16.82 23.60 -36.16
C GLU A 160 18.33 23.70 -36.42
N ASP A 161 19.10 22.72 -35.94
CA ASP A 161 20.42 22.43 -36.49
C ASP A 161 20.44 20.95 -36.85
N GLU A 162 20.24 20.70 -38.14
CA GLU A 162 20.67 19.48 -38.79
C GLU A 162 22.18 19.26 -38.53
N LEU A 163 22.62 18.00 -38.48
CA LEU A 163 23.71 17.49 -39.34
C LEU A 163 24.14 16.06 -38.90
N SER A 164 23.88 15.10 -39.80
CA SER A 164 24.70 13.94 -40.22
C SER A 164 25.05 12.84 -39.20
N ASP A 165 24.55 11.61 -39.34
CA ASP A 165 24.97 10.56 -40.32
C ASP A 165 26.40 10.04 -40.06
N ASP A 166 26.52 8.81 -39.55
CA ASP A 166 27.24 7.68 -40.18
C ASP A 166 27.49 6.51 -39.17
N SER A 167 26.87 5.36 -39.48
CA SER A 167 27.33 3.98 -39.29
C SER A 167 27.99 3.51 -37.97
N ILE A 168 27.33 2.58 -37.25
CA ILE A 168 27.89 1.26 -36.88
C ILE A 168 26.77 0.21 -36.89
N GLN A 169 26.95 -0.84 -37.70
CA GLN A 169 26.11 -2.04 -37.82
C GLN A 169 26.50 -3.12 -36.79
N PRO A 170 25.67 -4.16 -36.59
CA PRO A 170 25.61 -4.97 -35.37
C PRO A 170 26.71 -6.03 -35.30
N VAL A 171 27.06 -6.46 -34.08
CA VAL A 171 27.82 -7.70 -33.86
C VAL A 171 26.86 -8.79 -33.39
N GLU A 172 26.76 -9.82 -34.21
CA GLU A 172 26.22 -11.12 -33.88
C GLU A 172 27.26 -11.87 -33.03
N ASP A 173 26.86 -12.43 -31.90
CA ASP A 173 27.63 -13.51 -31.28
C ASP A 173 26.65 -14.65 -30.94
N GLU A 174 26.69 -15.65 -31.81
CA GLU A 174 26.08 -16.96 -31.62
C GLU A 174 26.96 -17.76 -30.65
N THR A 175 26.47 -18.03 -29.44
CA THR A 175 26.99 -19.16 -28.66
C THR A 175 25.87 -20.05 -28.16
N GLN A 176 25.70 -21.11 -28.97
CA GLN A 176 24.96 -22.33 -28.76
C GLN A 176 25.45 -23.09 -27.52
N GLY A 177 24.52 -23.63 -26.75
CA GLY A 177 24.77 -24.52 -25.62
C GLY A 177 23.55 -25.39 -25.31
N GLU A 178 23.18 -26.25 -26.28
CA GLU A 178 22.61 -27.58 -26.00
C GLU A 178 23.73 -28.39 -25.31
N GLU A 179 23.57 -29.23 -24.29
CA GLU A 179 22.66 -30.32 -23.93
C GLU A 179 22.76 -30.45 -22.37
N GLU A 180 21.86 -31.03 -21.57
CA GLU A 180 21.43 -32.42 -21.58
C GLU A 180 20.14 -32.59 -20.76
N GLN A 181 19.34 -33.54 -21.22
CA GLN A 181 18.10 -34.03 -20.63
C GLN A 181 18.37 -35.06 -19.52
N GLN A 182 17.28 -35.35 -18.79
CA GLN A 182 16.88 -36.65 -18.21
C GLN A 182 16.91 -36.74 -16.68
N GLY A 183 15.77 -37.17 -16.11
CA GLY A 183 15.78 -37.87 -14.84
C GLY A 183 14.49 -37.86 -14.01
N LEU A 184 13.39 -38.41 -14.54
CA LEU A 184 12.43 -39.31 -13.86
C LEU A 184 11.73 -38.78 -12.60
N GLU A 185 10.41 -38.55 -12.66
CA GLU A 185 9.39 -39.55 -12.28
C GLU A 185 9.59 -40.11 -10.87
N ASN A 186 8.73 -39.69 -9.94
CA ASN A 186 8.28 -40.59 -8.89
C ASN A 186 6.76 -40.42 -8.67
N GLU A 187 6.11 -41.55 -8.88
CA GLU A 187 4.73 -41.93 -8.60
C GLU A 187 4.31 -41.68 -7.14
N GLU A 188 3.01 -41.39 -7.02
CA GLU A 188 2.07 -41.87 -6.00
C GLU A 188 2.47 -41.86 -4.50
N ALA A 189 1.72 -41.07 -3.73
CA ALA A 189 0.73 -41.64 -2.82
C ALA A 189 -0.30 -40.58 -2.39
N ASP A 190 -1.57 -40.89 -2.63
CA ASP A 190 -2.76 -40.23 -2.06
C ASP A 190 -3.52 -41.32 -1.26
N PRO A 191 -4.68 -41.04 -0.63
CA PRO A 191 -4.95 -40.38 0.65
C PRO A 191 -5.43 -41.38 1.72
N VAL A 192 -5.24 -41.12 3.02
CA VAL A 192 -6.21 -41.51 4.07
C VAL A 192 -5.84 -40.94 5.45
N ASN A 193 -6.73 -40.15 6.05
CA ASN A 193 -7.43 -40.61 7.27
C ASN A 193 -8.68 -39.75 7.47
N GLU A 194 -9.83 -40.40 7.33
CA GLU A 194 -11.12 -39.91 7.80
C GLU A 194 -11.12 -40.05 9.33
N GLU A 195 -11.13 -38.92 10.04
CA GLU A 195 -11.60 -38.91 11.43
C GLU A 195 -12.89 -38.09 11.48
N GLU A 196 -13.99 -38.76 11.17
CA GLU A 196 -15.30 -38.39 11.69
C GLU A 196 -15.24 -38.45 13.21
N LEU A 197 -15.58 -37.37 13.93
CA LEU A 197 -16.37 -37.48 15.16
C LEU A 197 -17.13 -36.18 15.44
N SER A 198 -18.42 -36.26 15.14
CA SER A 198 -19.56 -35.46 15.59
C SER A 198 -19.54 -35.12 17.09
N VAL A 199 -19.97 -33.91 17.45
CA VAL A 199 -20.75 -33.58 18.68
C VAL A 199 -21.22 -32.11 18.59
N ASP A 200 -22.51 -31.84 18.31
CA ASP A 200 -23.58 -31.58 19.29
C ASP A 200 -23.95 -30.06 19.26
N SER A 201 -24.89 -29.67 18.40
CA SER A 201 -26.24 -29.21 18.77
C SER A 201 -26.29 -28.13 19.85
N VAL A 202 -26.36 -26.85 19.44
CA VAL A 202 -27.15 -25.83 20.18
C VAL A 202 -27.86 -24.92 19.18
N GLU A 203 -29.16 -24.73 19.42
CA GLU A 203 -30.20 -24.18 18.56
C GLU A 203 -30.04 -22.70 18.18
N PRO A 204 -30.61 -22.25 17.04
CA PRO A 204 -30.81 -20.84 16.77
C PRO A 204 -31.99 -20.30 17.60
N VAL A 205 -31.72 -19.39 18.54
CA VAL A 205 -32.78 -18.57 19.13
C VAL A 205 -33.13 -17.45 18.16
N GLU A 206 -34.29 -17.61 17.55
CA GLU A 206 -35.04 -16.53 16.93
C GLU A 206 -35.42 -15.53 18.03
N ASN A 207 -34.99 -14.27 17.89
CA ASN A 207 -35.60 -13.19 18.66
C ASN A 207 -36.29 -12.23 17.70
N GLU A 208 -37.58 -12.46 17.56
CA GLU A 208 -38.56 -11.54 17.02
C GLU A 208 -38.70 -10.38 18.01
N SER A 209 -38.36 -9.16 17.58
CA SER A 209 -38.89 -7.96 18.24
C SER A 209 -39.25 -6.92 17.19
N GLN A 210 -40.52 -7.00 16.81
CA GLN A 210 -41.31 -5.87 16.35
C GLN A 210 -41.44 -4.83 17.48
N GLY A 211 -41.37 -3.57 17.12
CA GLY A 211 -41.79 -2.41 17.91
C GLY A 211 -41.71 -1.19 17.00
N GLU A 212 -42.78 -0.95 16.24
CA GLU A 212 -43.77 0.12 16.51
C GLU A 212 -43.17 1.51 16.24
N GLU A 213 -43.49 2.07 15.07
CA GLU A 213 -44.51 3.11 14.87
C GLU A 213 -43.98 4.50 15.19
N GLU A 214 -44.10 5.40 14.21
CA GLU A 214 -44.81 6.69 14.35
C GLU A 214 -44.20 7.84 13.53
N GLN A 215 -45.03 8.34 12.61
CA GLN A 215 -45.25 9.76 12.25
C GLN A 215 -44.06 10.50 11.57
N GLY A 216 -44.20 11.20 10.46
CA GLY A 216 -45.37 11.62 9.70
C GLY A 216 -44.98 12.70 8.67
N SER A 217 -45.94 12.97 7.77
CA SER A 217 -46.11 14.21 6.98
C SER A 217 -45.11 14.44 5.83
N VAL A 218 -45.49 14.19 4.58
CA VAL A 218 -46.23 15.12 3.70
C VAL A 218 -45.67 16.54 3.71
N ASN A 219 -45.02 16.91 2.61
CA ASN A 219 -45.29 18.20 1.98
C ASN A 219 -45.13 18.06 0.46
N GLU A 220 -46.27 18.00 -0.20
CA GLU A 220 -46.44 18.31 -1.62
C GLU A 220 -46.17 19.80 -1.87
N GLU A 221 -45.79 20.09 -3.12
CA GLU A 221 -45.87 21.40 -3.80
C GLU A 221 -44.90 22.50 -3.34
N ASP A 222 -43.91 22.81 -4.18
CA ASP A 222 -44.06 23.89 -5.16
C ASP A 222 -42.81 23.97 -6.07
N ASP A 223 -43.04 23.88 -7.37
CA ASP A 223 -42.08 24.22 -8.42
C ASP A 223 -42.60 25.48 -9.11
N PRO A 224 -41.80 26.55 -9.16
CA PRO A 224 -41.81 27.38 -10.34
C PRO A 224 -40.39 27.58 -10.90
N VAL A 225 -40.16 26.92 -12.04
CA VAL A 225 -39.35 27.33 -13.19
C VAL A 225 -38.80 28.76 -13.11
N ASN A 226 -37.48 28.89 -13.04
CA ASN A 226 -36.79 30.08 -13.52
C ASN A 226 -35.55 29.66 -14.33
N GLU A 227 -35.65 29.81 -15.64
CA GLU A 227 -34.51 29.89 -16.54
C GLU A 227 -33.72 31.17 -16.21
N ASP A 228 -32.55 31.08 -15.59
CA ASP A 228 -31.39 31.88 -16.01
C ASP A 228 -30.09 31.40 -15.36
N HIS A 229 -29.01 31.51 -16.13
CA HIS A 229 -27.68 31.03 -15.82
C HIS A 229 -26.96 31.88 -14.76
N GLY A 230 -26.46 31.24 -13.69
CA GLY A 230 -25.54 31.88 -12.74
C GLY A 230 -25.00 30.89 -11.71
N LEU A 231 -23.81 30.35 -11.94
CA LEU A 231 -23.12 29.46 -11.00
C LEU A 231 -22.62 30.27 -9.79
N GLU A 232 -23.45 30.41 -8.75
CA GLU A 232 -23.03 30.94 -7.46
C GLU A 232 -23.08 29.82 -6.41
N LEU A 233 -21.94 29.16 -6.22
CA LEU A 233 -21.77 28.06 -5.27
C LEU A 233 -21.71 28.65 -3.85
N THR A 234 -22.87 28.87 -3.22
CA THR A 234 -22.96 29.35 -1.84
C THR A 234 -22.85 28.16 -0.88
N ILE A 235 -21.67 27.95 -0.31
CA ILE A 235 -21.43 26.94 0.74
C ILE A 235 -21.95 27.50 2.08
N GLN A 236 -23.10 27.03 2.55
CA GLN A 236 -23.54 27.27 3.93
C GLN A 236 -22.88 26.26 4.88
N MET A 237 -21.87 26.73 5.61
CA MET A 237 -21.21 25.99 6.68
C MET A 237 -21.89 26.33 8.01
N GLN A 238 -22.71 25.44 8.56
CA GLN A 238 -23.30 25.60 9.89
C GLN A 238 -22.32 25.10 10.96
N ILE A 239 -21.63 26.03 11.63
CA ILE A 239 -20.82 25.73 12.81
C ILE A 239 -21.72 25.83 14.05
N LYS A 240 -22.03 24.69 14.66
CA LYS A 240 -22.80 24.60 15.91
C LYS A 240 -21.85 24.74 17.11
N LEU A 241 -21.67 25.96 17.61
CA LEU A 241 -20.87 26.24 18.81
C LEU A 241 -21.71 25.98 20.07
N THR A 242 -21.39 24.91 20.81
CA THR A 242 -22.00 24.62 22.11
C THR A 242 -21.14 25.25 23.21
N ILE A 243 -21.59 26.37 23.79
CA ILE A 243 -20.97 26.96 24.99
C ILE A 243 -21.68 26.38 26.22
N LYS A 244 -20.97 25.57 27.01
CA LYS A 244 -21.38 25.21 28.38
C LYS A 244 -20.94 26.32 29.33
N THR A 245 -21.87 27.04 29.94
CA THR A 245 -21.61 27.91 31.09
C THR A 245 -21.90 27.17 32.38
N THR A 246 -20.89 27.13 33.25
CA THR A 246 -20.94 26.73 34.66
C THR A 246 -21.59 27.79 35.53
#